data_AF-A0A520XEW8-F1
#
_entry.id   AF-A0A520XEW8-F1
#
_cell.length_a   1.000
_cell.length_b   1.000
_cell.length_c   1.000
_cell.angle_alpha   90.00
_cell.angle_beta   90.00
_cell.angle_gamma   90.00
#
_symmetry.space_group_name_H-M   'P 1'
#
loop_
_entity.id
_entity.type
_entity.pdbx_description
1 polymer ?
#
loop_
_entity_poly.entity_id
_entity_poly.type
_entity_poly.pdbx_seq_one_letter_code
_entity_poly.pdbx_strand_id
1 'polypeptide(L)'
;LPWAPLGGGWLTGKYTPAERPVGATRLGENPSRGIEAYDLRNTDRTWAILEVVRAVANARGVTMGQVALNWVRRRPGVTSVLLGARSVEQLDDNLAALTWELNENEVSVLNEVSAPGIPIYPHGFMEAYAGVTIWEDLMTRVEPPAIGR
;
A
#
# COMPACT_ATOMS: atom_id res chain seq x y z
N LEU A 1 14.65 2.16 2.22
CA LEU A 1 14.40 2.58 0.82
C LEU A 1 13.46 1.59 0.14
N PRO A 2 12.13 1.78 0.18
CA PRO A 2 11.19 0.96 -0.58
C PRO A 2 11.39 1.13 -2.10
N TRP A 3 11.19 0.03 -2.84
CA TRP A 3 11.11 0.00 -4.30
C TRP A 3 9.73 -0.47 -4.76
N ALA A 4 9.37 -0.16 -6.01
CA ALA A 4 8.07 -0.45 -6.59
C ALA A 4 6.87 0.01 -5.70
N PRO A 5 6.88 1.26 -5.19
CA PRO A 5 5.90 1.74 -4.20
C PRO A 5 4.45 1.74 -4.72
N LEU A 6 4.25 1.71 -6.04
CA LEU A 6 2.93 1.64 -6.67
C LEU A 6 2.47 0.21 -7.00
N GLY A 7 3.22 -0.80 -6.57
CA GLY A 7 2.87 -2.22 -6.71
C GLY A 7 2.61 -2.63 -8.16
N GLY A 8 3.53 -2.37 -9.08
CA GLY A 8 3.33 -2.68 -10.50
C GLY A 8 2.25 -1.85 -11.20
N GLY A 9 1.73 -0.81 -10.55
CA GLY A 9 0.66 0.05 -11.04
C GLY A 9 -0.72 -0.29 -10.49
N TRP A 10 -0.84 -1.27 -9.57
CA TRP A 10 -2.09 -1.56 -8.87
C TRP A 10 -2.62 -0.31 -8.14
N LEU A 11 -1.74 0.40 -7.43
CA LEU A 11 -2.10 1.56 -6.62
C LEU A 11 -2.40 2.84 -7.44
N THR A 12 -2.42 2.76 -8.78
CA THR A 12 -2.86 3.88 -9.62
C THR A 12 -4.33 3.76 -10.03
N GLY A 13 -5.03 2.70 -9.62
CA GLY A 13 -6.46 2.50 -9.89
C GLY A 13 -6.81 2.09 -11.32
N LYS A 14 -5.82 1.78 -12.16
CA LYS A 14 -6.01 1.51 -13.60
C LYS A 14 -6.45 0.08 -13.93
N TYR A 15 -6.44 -0.83 -12.96
CA TYR A 15 -6.87 -2.22 -13.14
C TYR A 15 -8.28 -2.41 -12.59
N THR A 16 -9.03 -3.35 -13.15
CA THR A 16 -10.39 -3.73 -12.73
C THR A 16 -10.42 -5.21 -12.35
N PRO A 17 -11.38 -5.68 -11.53
CA PRO A 17 -11.47 -7.10 -11.15
C PRO A 17 -11.98 -8.00 -12.29
N ALA A 18 -12.76 -7.42 -13.20
CA ALA A 18 -13.47 -8.14 -14.25
C ALA A 18 -12.59 -8.44 -15.48
N GLU A 19 -11.55 -7.63 -15.71
CA GLU A 19 -10.80 -7.67 -16.96
C GLU A 19 -9.30 -7.78 -16.71
N ARG A 20 -8.71 -8.80 -17.34
CA ARG A 20 -7.24 -8.91 -17.35
C ARG A 20 -6.63 -7.71 -18.07
N PRO A 21 -5.56 -7.12 -17.53
CA PRO A 21 -4.94 -5.95 -18.12
C PRO A 21 -4.38 -6.27 -19.50
N VAL A 22 -4.59 -5.35 -20.44
CA VAL A 22 -4.05 -5.37 -21.80
C VAL A 22 -3.43 -4.03 -22.15
N GLY A 23 -2.72 -3.96 -23.28
CA GLY A 23 -2.15 -2.71 -23.81
C GLY A 23 -0.83 -2.29 -23.17
N ALA A 24 -0.42 -1.04 -23.41
CA ALA A 24 0.92 -0.51 -23.11
C ALA A 24 1.14 -0.16 -21.62
N THR A 25 0.76 -1.05 -20.71
CA THR A 25 1.05 -0.95 -19.27
C THR A 25 1.91 -2.13 -18.83
N ARG A 26 2.57 -2.04 -17.67
CA ARG A 26 3.44 -3.12 -17.16
C ARG A 26 2.76 -4.50 -17.14
N LEU A 27 1.55 -4.59 -16.59
CA LEU A 27 0.76 -5.82 -16.61
C LEU A 27 -0.07 -6.00 -17.90
N GLY A 28 -0.27 -4.96 -18.70
CA GLY A 28 -0.88 -5.11 -20.04
C GLY A 28 0.05 -5.80 -21.03
N GLU A 29 1.35 -5.52 -20.96
CA GLU A 29 2.40 -6.17 -21.75
C GLU A 29 2.65 -7.61 -21.28
N ASN A 30 2.54 -7.87 -19.97
CA ASN A 30 2.69 -9.21 -19.39
C ASN A 30 1.87 -9.32 -18.09
N PRO A 31 0.65 -9.89 -18.15
CA PRO A 31 -0.21 -10.06 -16.98
C PRO A 31 0.36 -11.01 -15.93
N SER A 32 1.27 -11.90 -16.31
CA SER A 32 1.90 -12.90 -15.42
C SER A 32 3.23 -12.44 -14.83
N ARG A 33 3.52 -11.13 -14.87
CA ARG A 33 4.83 -10.59 -14.50
C ARG A 33 5.08 -10.64 -12.98
N GLY A 34 5.83 -11.66 -12.56
CA GLY A 34 6.44 -11.75 -11.23
C GLY A 34 5.44 -11.66 -10.08
N ILE A 35 5.86 -11.05 -8.96
CA ILE A 35 5.03 -10.89 -7.76
C ILE A 35 3.87 -9.89 -7.93
N GLU A 36 3.82 -9.17 -9.05
CA GLU A 36 2.74 -8.23 -9.37
C GLU A 36 1.70 -8.84 -10.31
N ALA A 37 1.89 -10.11 -10.72
CA ALA A 37 1.02 -10.80 -11.66
C ALA A 37 -0.45 -10.63 -11.28
N TYR A 38 -1.27 -10.41 -12.31
CA TYR A 38 -2.69 -10.07 -12.15
C TYR A 38 -3.40 -11.11 -11.28
N ASP A 39 -3.28 -12.39 -11.60
CA ASP A 39 -3.98 -13.46 -10.86
C ASP A 39 -3.49 -13.61 -9.41
N LEU A 40 -2.23 -13.26 -9.11
CA LEU A 40 -1.69 -13.32 -7.75
C LEU A 40 -2.20 -12.17 -6.88
N ARG A 41 -2.48 -11.02 -7.50
CA ARG A 41 -2.91 -9.80 -6.79
C ARG A 41 -4.38 -9.48 -6.95
N ASN A 42 -5.10 -10.10 -7.87
CA ASN A 42 -6.55 -9.95 -8.05
C ASN A 42 -7.30 -10.72 -6.94
N THR A 43 -7.19 -10.21 -5.72
CA THR A 43 -7.72 -10.82 -4.49
C THR A 43 -8.57 -9.80 -3.75
N ASP A 44 -9.52 -10.28 -2.94
CA ASP A 44 -10.39 -9.42 -2.12
C ASP A 44 -9.59 -8.45 -1.24
N ARG A 45 -8.46 -8.92 -0.68
CA ARG A 45 -7.55 -8.08 0.10
C ARG A 45 -7.00 -6.91 -0.71
N THR A 46 -6.52 -7.16 -1.93
CA THR A 46 -6.00 -6.09 -2.80
C THR A 46 -7.10 -5.09 -3.12
N TRP A 47 -8.31 -5.56 -3.43
CA TRP A 47 -9.43 -4.67 -3.74
C TRP A 47 -9.89 -3.85 -2.55
N ALA A 48 -9.91 -4.41 -1.34
CA ALA A 48 -10.18 -3.66 -0.12
C ALA A 48 -9.18 -2.51 0.07
N ILE A 49 -7.88 -2.77 -0.13
CA ILE A 49 -6.83 -1.73 -0.06
C ILE A 49 -7.07 -0.66 -1.15
N LEU A 50 -7.33 -1.08 -2.39
CA LEU A 50 -7.56 -0.15 -3.50
C LEU A 50 -8.78 0.74 -3.29
N GLU A 51 -9.84 0.21 -2.68
CA GLU A 51 -11.05 0.96 -2.40
C GLU A 51 -10.80 2.06 -1.36
N VAL A 52 -10.08 1.75 -0.27
CA VAL A 52 -9.70 2.76 0.73
C VAL A 52 -8.79 3.83 0.11
N VAL A 53 -7.80 3.43 -0.70
CA VAL A 53 -6.92 4.39 -1.41
C VAL A 53 -7.73 5.27 -2.36
N ARG A 54 -8.70 4.70 -3.09
CA ARG A 54 -9.59 5.43 -4.00
C ARG A 54 -10.48 6.42 -3.25
N ALA A 55 -11.04 6.02 -2.11
CA ALA A 55 -11.87 6.90 -1.27
C ALA A 55 -11.09 8.12 -0.77
N VAL A 56 -9.86 7.92 -0.27
CA VAL A 56 -8.99 9.01 0.16
C VAL A 56 -8.61 9.92 -1.01
N ALA A 57 -8.24 9.33 -2.14
CA ALA A 57 -7.88 10.07 -3.36
C ALA A 57 -9.04 10.98 -3.83
N ASN A 58 -10.25 10.44 -3.89
CA ASN A 58 -11.46 11.16 -4.29
C ASN A 58 -11.79 12.30 -3.31
N ALA A 59 -11.70 12.04 -2.00
CA ALA A 59 -11.99 13.05 -0.97
C ALA A 59 -11.01 14.24 -1.02
N ARG A 60 -9.76 13.99 -1.42
CA ARG A 60 -8.70 15.00 -1.53
C ARG A 60 -8.58 15.65 -2.91
N GLY A 61 -9.22 15.09 -3.94
CA GLY A 61 -9.06 15.54 -5.32
C GLY A 61 -7.65 15.28 -5.88
N VAL A 62 -7.01 14.18 -5.47
CA VAL A 62 -5.65 13.78 -5.88
C VAL A 62 -5.66 12.39 -6.51
N THR A 63 -4.56 11.94 -7.10
CA THR A 63 -4.48 10.59 -7.68
C THR A 63 -4.24 9.52 -6.60
N MET A 64 -4.69 8.29 -6.86
CA MET A 64 -4.38 7.14 -5.99
C MET A 64 -2.88 6.90 -5.83
N GLY A 65 -2.10 7.18 -6.89
CA GLY A 65 -0.64 7.10 -6.86
C GLY A 65 -0.04 8.08 -5.87
N GLN A 66 -0.55 9.32 -5.83
CA GLN A 66 -0.15 10.30 -4.84
C GLN A 66 -0.47 9.86 -3.41
N VAL A 67 -1.66 9.30 -3.15
CA VAL A 67 -2.02 8.77 -1.83
C VAL A 67 -1.03 7.69 -1.38
N ALA A 68 -0.74 6.72 -2.25
CA ALA A 68 0.20 5.63 -1.95
C ALA A 68 1.63 6.14 -1.66
N LEU A 69 2.11 7.11 -2.45
CA LEU A 69 3.43 7.72 -2.25
C LEU A 69 3.49 8.58 -0.99
N ASN A 70 2.42 9.31 -0.69
CA ASN A 70 2.27 10.09 0.54
C ASN A 70 2.28 9.19 1.77
N TRP A 71 1.58 8.05 1.70
CA TRP A 71 1.54 7.08 2.78
C TRP A 71 2.91 6.44 3.02
N VAL A 72 3.55 5.88 1.97
CA VAL A 72 4.79 5.11 2.14
C VAL A 72 5.94 5.97 2.66
N ARG A 73 6.01 7.25 2.29
CA ARG A 73 7.07 8.15 2.79
C ARG A 73 6.93 8.49 4.28
N ARG A 74 5.73 8.36 4.85
CA ARG A 74 5.47 8.62 6.28
C ARG A 74 5.73 7.39 7.16
N ARG A 75 6.09 6.25 6.56
CA ARG A 75 6.33 5.03 7.32
C ARG A 75 7.62 5.13 8.13
N PRO A 76 7.63 4.62 9.37
CA PRO A 76 8.84 4.49 10.17
C PRO A 76 9.98 3.83 9.38
N GLY A 77 11.17 4.43 9.43
CA GLY A 77 12.37 3.91 8.75
C GLY A 77 12.45 4.16 7.24
N VAL A 78 11.45 4.82 6.62
CA VAL A 78 11.51 5.22 5.21
C VAL A 78 12.18 6.60 5.07
N THR A 79 13.42 6.61 4.58
CA THR A 79 14.19 7.85 4.33
C THR A 79 14.02 8.40 2.92
N SER A 80 13.74 7.54 1.94
CA SER A 80 13.49 7.90 0.55
C SER A 80 12.77 6.76 -0.17
N VAL A 81 12.05 7.08 -1.24
CA VAL A 81 11.21 6.18 -2.03
C VAL A 81 11.76 6.12 -3.45
N LEU A 82 12.08 4.91 -3.94
CA LEU A 82 12.52 4.71 -5.32
C LEU A 82 11.29 4.60 -6.23
N LEU A 83 10.94 5.72 -6.87
CA LEU A 83 9.84 5.82 -7.82
C LEU A 83 10.32 5.59 -9.26
N GLY A 84 9.42 5.07 -10.10
CA GLY A 84 9.64 4.92 -11.54
C GLY A 84 8.48 5.55 -12.31
N ALA A 85 8.79 6.26 -13.38
CA ALA A 85 7.84 6.88 -14.29
C ALA A 85 8.25 6.59 -15.75
N ARG A 86 7.28 6.41 -16.63
CA ARG A 86 7.50 6.21 -18.09
C ARG A 86 7.30 7.51 -18.89
N SER A 87 6.73 8.54 -18.28
CA SER A 87 6.52 9.86 -18.88
C SER A 87 6.77 10.97 -17.86
N VAL A 88 6.93 12.20 -18.35
CA VAL A 88 7.12 13.38 -17.49
C VAL A 88 5.86 13.65 -16.66
N GLU A 89 4.67 13.45 -17.23
CA GLU A 89 3.40 13.67 -16.53
C GLU A 89 3.23 12.69 -15.36
N GLN A 90 3.68 11.43 -15.52
CA GLN A 90 3.72 10.48 -14.40
C GLN A 90 4.72 10.89 -13.33
N LEU A 91 5.85 11.46 -13.73
CA LEU A 91 6.84 11.96 -12.78
C LEU A 91 6.28 13.14 -12.00
N ASP A 92 5.67 14.11 -12.69
CA ASP A 92 5.05 15.29 -12.07
C ASP A 92 3.92 14.89 -11.13
N ASP A 93 3.05 13.95 -11.52
CA ASP A 93 2.00 13.41 -10.65
C ASP A 93 2.59 12.73 -9.39
N ASN A 94 3.62 11.91 -9.56
CA ASN A 94 4.29 11.27 -8.44
C ASN A 94 4.92 12.29 -7.48
N LEU A 95 5.55 13.35 -8.01
CA LEU A 95 6.17 14.40 -7.21
C LEU A 95 5.15 15.30 -6.52
N ALA A 96 3.97 15.51 -7.11
CA ALA A 96 2.88 16.25 -6.49
C ALA A 96 2.43 15.63 -5.15
N ALA A 97 2.68 14.34 -4.91
CA ALA A 97 2.47 13.69 -3.62
C ALA A 97 3.19 14.41 -2.46
N LEU A 98 4.30 15.11 -2.72
CA LEU A 98 5.09 15.84 -1.72
C LEU A 98 4.50 17.20 -1.32
N THR A 99 3.51 17.70 -2.07
CA THR A 99 2.95 19.05 -1.87
C THR A 99 1.84 19.09 -0.83
N TRP A 100 1.45 17.94 -0.29
CA TRP A 100 0.39 17.81 0.70
C TRP A 100 0.66 16.65 1.66
N GLU A 101 -0.14 16.53 2.71
CA GLU A 101 0.00 15.48 3.71
C GLU A 101 -1.34 14.80 4.03
N LEU A 102 -1.28 13.47 4.13
CA LEU A 102 -2.36 12.68 4.73
C LEU A 102 -2.54 13.10 6.18
N ASN A 103 -3.79 13.29 6.60
CA ASN A 103 -4.09 13.50 8.01
C ASN A 103 -4.02 12.18 8.80
N GLU A 104 -4.11 12.27 10.12
CA GLU A 104 -3.99 11.11 11.00
C GLU A 104 -5.05 10.04 10.74
N ASN A 105 -6.29 10.43 10.48
CA ASN A 105 -7.38 9.51 10.17
C ASN A 105 -7.13 8.75 8.86
N GLU A 106 -6.71 9.47 7.82
CA GLU A 106 -6.38 8.86 6.52
C GLU A 106 -5.20 7.89 6.62
N VAL A 107 -4.17 8.25 7.40
CA VAL A 107 -3.07 7.34 7.68
C VAL A 107 -3.54 6.12 8.46
N SER A 108 -4.41 6.30 9.45
CA SER A 108 -4.96 5.20 10.24
C SER A 108 -5.72 4.19 9.37
N VAL A 109 -6.66 4.65 8.54
CA VAL A 109 -7.45 3.73 7.69
C VAL A 109 -6.59 3.03 6.63
N LEU A 110 -5.56 3.71 6.09
CA LEU A 110 -4.60 3.12 5.16
C LEU A 110 -3.69 2.10 5.85
N ASN A 111 -3.28 2.36 7.09
CA ASN A 111 -2.49 1.42 7.89
C ASN A 111 -3.31 0.16 8.17
N GLU A 112 -4.54 0.32 8.65
CA GLU A 112 -5.42 -0.77 9.05
C GLU A 112 -5.71 -1.72 7.88
N VAL A 113 -6.14 -1.18 6.73
CA VAL A 113 -6.52 -2.01 5.57
C VAL A 113 -5.32 -2.72 4.94
N SER A 114 -4.12 -2.13 5.03
CA SER A 114 -2.92 -2.65 4.36
C SER A 114 -2.04 -3.51 5.25
N ALA A 115 -2.24 -3.47 6.57
CA ALA A 115 -1.38 -4.10 7.54
C ALA A 115 -1.19 -5.61 7.24
N PRO A 116 0.06 -6.10 7.29
CA PRO A 116 0.38 -7.48 6.94
C PRO A 116 -0.23 -8.50 7.91
N GLY A 117 -0.68 -8.05 9.08
CA GLY A 117 -0.98 -8.90 10.22
C GLY A 117 0.31 -9.35 10.92
N ILE A 118 0.16 -9.99 12.07
CA ILE A 118 1.28 -10.52 12.85
C ILE A 118 1.03 -12.02 13.03
N PRO A 119 1.96 -12.90 12.62
CA PRO A 119 1.85 -14.34 12.89
C PRO A 119 1.79 -14.58 14.41
N ILE A 120 0.91 -15.48 14.86
CA ILE A 120 0.75 -15.81 16.29
C ILE A 120 2.10 -16.16 16.93
N TYR A 121 2.96 -16.88 16.22
CA TYR A 121 4.29 -17.26 16.69
C TYR A 121 5.39 -16.92 15.67
N PRO A 122 6.58 -16.45 16.12
CA PRO A 122 6.87 -16.01 17.49
C PRO A 122 6.35 -14.58 17.79
N HIS A 123 5.86 -13.86 16.79
CA HIS A 123 5.71 -12.40 16.85
C HIS A 123 4.55 -11.99 17.76
N GLY A 124 3.39 -12.62 17.61
CA GLY A 124 2.26 -12.40 18.52
C GLY A 124 2.55 -12.88 19.95
N PHE A 125 3.27 -13.99 20.12
CA PHE A 125 3.70 -14.47 21.44
C PHE A 125 4.62 -13.47 22.16
N MET A 126 5.60 -12.90 21.45
CA MET A 126 6.50 -11.88 22.01
C MET A 126 5.74 -10.60 22.41
N GLU A 127 4.78 -10.16 21.60
CA GLU A 127 3.92 -9.03 21.95
C GLU A 127 3.09 -9.31 23.21
N ALA A 128 2.45 -10.49 23.28
CA ALA A 128 1.56 -10.86 24.38
C ALA A 128 2.29 -11.14 25.72
N TYR A 129 3.46 -11.80 25.68
CA TYR A 129 4.12 -12.31 26.89
C TYR A 129 5.44 -11.63 27.24
N ALA A 130 6.08 -10.93 26.28
CA ALA A 130 7.35 -10.24 26.50
C ALA A 130 7.25 -8.71 26.43
N GLY A 131 6.04 -8.17 26.22
CA GLY A 131 5.79 -6.72 26.18
C GLY A 131 6.47 -6.01 25.00
N VAL A 132 6.73 -6.74 23.90
CA VAL A 132 7.39 -6.19 22.72
C VAL A 132 6.36 -5.45 21.85
N THR A 133 6.40 -4.11 21.84
CA THR A 133 5.44 -3.23 21.14
C THR A 133 5.93 -2.74 19.77
N ILE A 134 7.03 -3.29 19.25
CA ILE A 134 7.64 -2.81 18.00
C ILE A 134 6.67 -2.78 16.80
N TRP A 135 5.63 -3.62 16.81
CA TRP A 135 4.60 -3.67 15.76
C TRP A 135 3.65 -2.46 15.77
N GLU A 136 3.46 -1.84 16.94
CA GLU A 136 2.76 -0.57 17.10
C GLU A 136 3.60 0.56 16.52
N ASP A 137 4.88 0.62 16.92
CA ASP A 137 5.84 1.63 16.46
C ASP A 137 6.03 1.57 14.94
N LEU A 138 6.06 0.36 14.38
CA LEU A 138 6.14 0.14 12.93
C LEU A 138 4.82 0.38 12.22
N MET A 139 3.72 0.65 12.92
CA MET A 139 2.37 0.85 12.39
C MET A 139 1.89 -0.33 11.53
N THR A 140 2.21 -1.56 11.95
CA THR A 140 1.84 -2.81 11.28
C THR A 140 0.79 -3.62 12.05
N ARG A 141 0.38 -3.13 13.22
CA ARG A 141 -0.64 -3.73 14.09
C ARG A 141 -2.05 -3.47 13.55
N VAL A 142 -2.89 -4.50 13.51
CA VAL A 142 -4.34 -4.41 13.22
C VAL A 142 -5.13 -4.60 14.51
N GLU A 143 -4.89 -5.72 15.20
CA GLU A 143 -5.48 -6.08 16.50
C GLU A 143 -4.43 -6.83 17.33
N PRO A 144 -4.49 -6.78 18.68
CA PRO A 144 -3.60 -7.58 19.52
C PRO A 144 -3.88 -9.09 19.30
N PRO A 145 -2.85 -9.95 19.32
CA PRO A 145 -3.02 -11.37 19.07
C PRO A 145 -3.94 -11.99 20.12
N ALA A 146 -5.00 -12.67 19.69
CA ALA A 146 -5.94 -13.38 20.55
C ALA A 146 -5.29 -14.67 21.11
N ILE A 147 -4.26 -14.53 21.93
CA ILE A 147 -3.66 -15.64 22.66
C ILE A 147 -4.45 -15.78 23.96
N GLY A 148 -5.03 -16.96 24.17
CA GLY A 148 -6.00 -17.23 25.25
C GLY A 148 -5.54 -16.72 26.62
N ARG A 149 -6.48 -16.14 27.37
CA ARG A 149 -6.33 -15.92 28.82
C ARG A 149 -6.29 -17.25 29.57
#